data_AF-X0Y4X1-F1
#
_entry.id   AF-X0Y4X1-F1
#
_cell.length_a   1.000
_cell.length_b   1.000
_cell.length_c   1.000
_cell.angle_alpha   90.00
_cell.angle_beta   90.00
_cell.angle_gamma   90.00
#
_symmetry.space_group_name_H-M   'P 1'
#
loop_
_entity.id
_entity.type
_entity.pdbx_description
1 polymer ?
#
loop_
_entity_poly.entity_id
_entity_poly.type
_entity_poly.pdbx_seq_one_letter_code
_entity_poly.pdbx_strand_id
1 'polypeptide(L)'
;AALAGPEDPWLHFYEDFLAVYDSKLRKDAGAYYTPVEVVRAQVRLVDDLLVNRLHKPLGFADPSVVTLDPAAGTGTYLLGVIQHALGKVEAEQGAGAVPGQATTLAANLYGFELMVGPYAVS
;
A
#
# COMPACT_ATOMS: atom_id res chain seq x y z
N ALA A 1 8.17 3.75 -10.40
CA ALA A 1 8.87 2.48 -10.70
C ALA A 1 7.84 1.36 -10.63
N ALA A 2 7.63 0.65 -11.73
CA ALA A 2 6.71 -0.47 -11.79
C ALA A 2 7.30 -1.66 -11.01
N LEU A 3 6.44 -2.37 -10.29
CA LEU A 3 6.70 -3.68 -9.66
C LEU A 3 6.95 -4.77 -10.73
N ALA A 4 7.97 -4.56 -11.57
CA ALA A 4 8.46 -5.46 -12.60
C ALA A 4 10.00 -5.47 -12.51
N GLY A 5 10.48 -6.16 -11.48
CA GLY A 5 11.88 -6.41 -11.11
C GLY A 5 11.87 -7.28 -9.86
N PRO A 6 12.95 -8.05 -9.56
CA PRO A 6 12.93 -9.11 -8.54
C PRO A 6 12.41 -8.53 -7.23
N GLU A 7 11.52 -9.29 -6.59
CA GLU A 7 10.77 -8.93 -5.37
C GLU A 7 11.57 -7.99 -4.48
N ASP A 8 10.98 -6.84 -4.11
CA ASP A 8 11.64 -5.87 -3.25
C ASP A 8 12.10 -6.59 -1.98
N PRO A 9 13.42 -6.84 -1.84
CA PRO A 9 13.91 -7.78 -0.83
C PRO A 9 13.60 -7.25 0.57
N TRP A 10 13.40 -5.94 0.74
CA TRP A 10 13.05 -5.34 2.02
C TRP A 10 11.66 -5.70 2.50
N LEU A 11 10.69 -5.84 1.59
CA LEU A 11 9.30 -6.18 1.92
C LEU A 11 9.17 -7.61 2.42
N HIS A 12 9.98 -8.55 1.91
CA HIS A 12 9.96 -9.96 2.31
C HIS A 12 11.07 -10.33 3.32
N PHE A 13 12.09 -9.48 3.50
CA PHE A 13 13.23 -9.72 4.39
C PHE A 13 12.80 -10.14 5.80
N TYR A 14 11.77 -9.52 6.35
CA TYR A 14 11.35 -9.79 7.71
C TYR A 14 10.64 -11.15 7.85
N GLU A 15 9.87 -11.57 6.83
CA GLU A 15 9.27 -12.91 6.78
C GLU A 15 10.37 -13.97 6.69
N ASP A 16 11.32 -13.80 5.76
CA ASP A 16 12.42 -14.74 5.54
C ASP A 16 13.33 -14.84 6.76
N PHE A 17 13.67 -13.70 7.37
CA PHE A 17 14.48 -13.64 8.58
C PHE A 17 13.80 -14.36 9.74
N LEU A 18 12.51 -14.07 10.01
CA LEU A 18 11.78 -14.74 11.10
C LEU A 18 11.56 -16.22 10.83
N ALA A 19 11.38 -16.64 9.58
CA ALA A 19 11.24 -18.05 9.23
C ALA A 19 12.48 -18.87 9.62
N VAL A 20 13.67 -18.29 9.43
CA VAL A 20 14.95 -18.92 9.80
C VAL A 20 15.29 -18.73 11.28
N TYR A 21 15.04 -17.54 11.84
CA TYR A 21 15.41 -17.19 13.21
C TYR A 21 14.49 -17.82 14.27
N ASP A 22 13.17 -17.67 14.11
CA ASP A 22 12.19 -18.21 15.06
C ASP A 22 10.82 -18.44 14.37
N SER A 23 10.67 -19.61 13.77
CA SER A 23 9.45 -20.00 13.07
C SER A 23 8.21 -20.10 13.96
N LYS A 24 8.38 -20.22 15.28
CA LYS A 24 7.28 -20.20 16.25
C LYS A 24 6.83 -18.76 16.46
N LEU A 25 7.77 -17.83 16.68
CA LEU A 25 7.48 -16.40 16.77
C LEU A 25 6.82 -15.87 15.49
N ARG A 26 7.25 -16.30 14.31
CA ARG A 26 6.60 -15.95 13.02
C ARG A 26 5.11 -16.33 12.98
N LYS A 27 4.79 -17.54 13.45
CA LYS A 27 3.40 -18.03 13.52
C LYS A 27 2.59 -17.30 14.57
N ASP A 28 3.15 -17.12 15.77
CA ASP A 28 2.48 -16.46 16.88
C ASP A 28 2.24 -14.97 16.58
N ALA A 29 3.15 -14.33 15.85
CA ALA A 29 3.04 -12.94 15.41
C ALA A 29 2.22 -12.75 14.13
N GLY A 30 1.84 -13.84 13.43
CA GLY A 30 1.08 -13.76 12.19
C GLY A 30 1.80 -13.04 11.05
N ALA A 31 3.14 -13.07 11.03
CA ALA A 31 3.95 -12.43 9.99
C ALA A 31 3.85 -13.21 8.68
N TYR A 32 2.83 -12.88 7.89
CA TYR A 32 2.56 -13.40 6.55
C TYR A 32 2.36 -12.25 5.58
N TYR A 33 3.03 -12.33 4.44
CA TYR A 33 2.85 -11.34 3.40
C TYR A 33 1.55 -11.55 2.62
N THR A 34 0.85 -10.46 2.29
CA THR A 34 -0.32 -10.54 1.40
C THR A 34 0.18 -10.56 -0.05
N PRO A 35 -0.19 -11.57 -0.87
CA PRO A 35 0.26 -11.64 -2.26
C PRO A 35 -0.07 -10.35 -3.03
N VAL A 36 0.89 -9.84 -3.79
CA VAL A 36 0.78 -8.55 -4.50
C VAL A 36 -0.42 -8.52 -5.44
N GLU A 37 -0.79 -9.64 -6.04
CA GLU A 37 -1.96 -9.78 -6.91
C GLU A 37 -3.25 -9.51 -6.14
N VAL A 38 -3.35 -9.98 -4.89
CA VAL A 38 -4.51 -9.77 -4.02
C VAL A 38 -4.60 -8.30 -3.63
N VAL A 39 -3.48 -7.70 -3.21
CA VAL A 39 -3.41 -6.27 -2.88
C VAL A 39 -3.87 -5.41 -4.06
N ARG A 40 -3.31 -5.63 -5.24
CA ARG A 40 -3.69 -4.89 -6.46
C ARG A 40 -5.15 -5.08 -6.83
N ALA A 41 -5.67 -6.31 -6.72
CA ALA A 41 -7.07 -6.59 -7.02
C ALA A 41 -8.01 -5.82 -6.08
N GLN A 42 -7.70 -5.81 -4.78
CA GLN A 42 -8.49 -5.12 -3.78
C GLN A 42 -8.39 -3.60 -3.90
N VAL A 43 -7.19 -3.05 -4.10
CA VAL A 43 -6.99 -1.60 -4.34
C VAL A 43 -7.80 -1.15 -5.55
N ARG A 44 -7.72 -1.87 -6.68
CA ARG A 44 -8.51 -1.54 -7.88
C ARG A 44 -10.02 -1.61 -7.63
N LEU A 45 -10.49 -2.60 -6.89
CA LEU A 45 -11.91 -2.75 -6.56
C LEU A 45 -12.40 -1.58 -5.70
N VAL A 46 -11.61 -1.17 -4.70
CA VAL A 46 -11.96 -0.03 -3.85
C VAL A 46 -11.93 1.29 -4.63
N ASP A 47 -10.94 1.50 -5.50
CA ASP A 47 -10.90 2.68 -6.38
C ASP A 47 -12.14 2.76 -7.29
N ASP A 48 -12.56 1.62 -7.86
CA ASP A 48 -13.80 1.55 -8.65
C ASP A 48 -15.02 1.97 -7.84
N LEU A 49 -15.15 1.51 -6.60
CA LEU A 49 -16.24 1.92 -5.70
C LEU A 49 -16.16 3.41 -5.36
N LEU A 50 -14.97 3.94 -5.07
CA LEU A 50 -14.78 5.37 -4.78
C LEU A 50 -15.26 6.23 -5.95
N VAL A 51 -14.86 5.89 -7.16
CA VAL A 51 -15.19 6.64 -8.38
C VAL A 51 -16.65 6.47 -8.76
N ASN A 52 -17.11 5.22 -8.91
CA ASN A 52 -18.37 4.90 -9.57
C ASN A 52 -19.56 4.79 -8.62
N ARG A 53 -19.34 4.66 -7.30
CA ARG A 53 -20.41 4.56 -6.30
C ARG A 53 -20.41 5.73 -5.32
N LEU A 54 -19.24 6.22 -4.94
CA LEU A 54 -19.09 7.28 -3.94
C LEU A 54 -18.78 8.66 -4.55
N HIS A 55 -18.73 8.74 -5.90
CA HIS A 55 -18.55 9.97 -6.66
C HIS A 55 -17.28 10.74 -6.27
N LYS A 56 -16.19 10.02 -6.05
CA LYS A 56 -14.84 10.54 -5.81
C LYS A 56 -14.02 10.36 -7.09
N PRO A 57 -14.03 11.32 -8.02
CA PRO A 57 -13.46 11.12 -9.36
C PRO A 57 -11.95 10.81 -9.34
N LEU A 58 -11.23 11.37 -8.36
CA LEU A 58 -9.80 11.10 -8.16
C LEU A 58 -9.54 9.79 -7.38
N GLY A 59 -10.59 9.07 -6.99
CA GLY A 59 -10.47 7.81 -6.24
C GLY A 59 -9.72 8.02 -4.93
N PHE A 60 -8.67 7.23 -4.71
CA PHE A 60 -7.80 7.38 -3.53
C PHE A 60 -7.09 8.73 -3.44
N ALA A 61 -6.82 9.41 -4.56
CA ALA A 61 -6.19 10.73 -4.57
C ALA A 61 -7.19 11.88 -4.30
N ASP A 62 -8.47 11.59 -4.07
CA ASP A 62 -9.44 12.63 -3.75
C ASP A 62 -9.15 13.23 -2.36
N PRO A 63 -9.09 14.57 -2.21
CA PRO A 63 -8.77 15.22 -0.94
C PRO A 63 -9.74 14.88 0.21
N SER A 64 -10.94 14.40 -0.10
CA SER A 64 -11.95 13.99 0.88
C SER A 64 -11.93 12.50 1.22
N VAL A 65 -11.03 11.72 0.63
CA VAL A 65 -10.85 10.30 0.90
C VAL A 65 -9.69 10.11 1.85
N VAL A 66 -9.96 9.46 2.98
CA VAL A 66 -8.95 9.04 3.96
C VAL A 66 -8.82 7.53 3.90
N THR A 67 -7.58 7.05 3.77
CA THR A 67 -7.26 5.62 3.71
C THR A 67 -6.54 5.22 4.98
N LEU A 68 -7.02 4.14 5.60
CA LEU A 68 -6.48 3.59 6.84
C LEU A 68 -6.20 2.11 6.66
N ASP A 69 -4.95 1.70 6.88
CA ASP A 69 -4.59 0.31 7.10
C ASP A 69 -4.31 0.07 8.61
N PRO A 70 -5.22 -0.61 9.34
CA PRO A 70 -5.06 -0.82 10.77
C PRO A 70 -4.00 -1.90 11.13
N ALA A 71 -3.51 -2.65 10.15
CA ALA A 71 -2.53 -3.72 10.32
C ALA A 71 -1.57 -3.71 9.13
N ALA A 72 -0.82 -2.62 9.01
CA ALA A 72 -0.05 -2.28 7.81
C ALA A 72 1.03 -3.31 7.48
N GLY A 73 1.52 -4.06 8.47
CA GLY A 73 2.64 -4.97 8.29
C GLY A 73 3.85 -4.21 7.78
N THR A 74 4.32 -4.58 6.59
CA THR A 74 5.41 -3.91 5.88
C THR A 74 4.92 -2.82 4.90
N GLY A 75 3.65 -2.41 5.01
CA GLY A 75 3.06 -1.30 4.26
C GLY A 75 2.57 -1.67 2.85
N THR A 76 2.39 -2.95 2.52
CA THR A 76 2.07 -3.40 1.15
C THR A 76 0.82 -2.74 0.57
N TYR A 77 -0.25 -2.60 1.36
CA TYR A 77 -1.47 -1.92 0.92
C TYR A 77 -1.27 -0.43 0.72
N LEU A 78 -0.58 0.25 1.62
CA LEU A 78 -0.27 1.68 1.51
C LEU A 78 0.53 1.95 0.23
N LEU A 79 1.56 1.13 -0.04
CA LEU A 79 2.34 1.22 -1.27
C LEU A 79 1.48 0.93 -2.51
N GLY A 80 0.62 -0.09 -2.46
CA GLY A 80 -0.31 -0.42 -3.53
C GLY A 80 -1.27 0.73 -3.86
N VAL A 81 -1.80 1.40 -2.83
CA VAL A 81 -2.65 2.60 -2.96
C VAL A 81 -1.88 3.75 -3.59
N ILE A 82 -0.67 4.06 -3.11
CA ILE A 82 0.18 5.13 -3.67
C ILE A 82 0.44 4.89 -5.16
N GLN A 83 0.88 3.68 -5.52
CA GLN A 83 1.20 3.35 -6.90
C GLN A 83 -0.03 3.42 -7.82
N HIS A 84 -1.16 2.88 -7.37
CA HIS A 84 -2.41 2.91 -8.15
C HIS A 84 -2.91 4.35 -8.33
N ALA A 85 -3.01 5.11 -7.24
CA ALA A 85 -3.53 6.47 -7.25
C ALA A 85 -2.66 7.42 -8.09
N LEU A 86 -1.33 7.41 -7.88
CA LEU A 86 -0.43 8.30 -8.61
C LEU A 86 -0.25 7.88 -10.07
N GLY A 87 -0.27 6.58 -10.37
CA GLY A 87 -0.28 6.09 -11.75
C GLY A 87 -1.53 6.54 -12.53
N LYS A 88 -2.69 6.57 -11.86
CA LYS A 88 -3.93 7.12 -12.43
C LYS A 88 -3.85 8.62 -12.64
N VAL A 89 -3.36 9.39 -11.66
CA VAL A 89 -3.13 10.83 -11.81
C VAL A 89 -2.21 11.13 -12.98
N GLU A 90 -1.10 10.42 -13.10
CA GLU A 90 -0.16 10.59 -14.22
C GLU A 90 -0.83 10.30 -15.57
N ALA A 91 -1.62 9.22 -15.65
CA ALA A 91 -2.31 8.83 -16.88
C ALA A 91 -3.39 9.83 -17.31
N GLU A 92 -4.12 10.44 -16.36
CA GLU A 92 -5.25 11.32 -16.65
C GLU A 92 -4.87 12.80 -16.74
N GLN A 93 -3.86 13.24 -15.97
CA GLN A 93 -3.51 14.65 -15.78
C GLN A 93 -2.05 14.96 -16.15
N GLY A 94 -1.25 13.94 -16.45
CA GLY A 94 0.16 14.07 -16.81
C GLY A 94 1.10 14.12 -15.59
N ALA A 95 2.39 13.91 -15.86
CA ALA A 95 3.43 13.82 -14.83
C ALA A 95 3.56 15.09 -13.95
N GLY A 96 3.19 16.26 -14.47
CA GLY A 96 3.24 17.53 -13.73
C GLY A 96 2.25 17.61 -12.56
N ALA A 97 1.16 16.84 -12.60
CA ALA A 97 0.15 16.81 -11.54
C ALA A 97 0.55 15.91 -10.35
N VAL A 98 1.46 14.96 -10.57
CA VAL A 98 1.82 13.91 -9.60
C VAL A 98 2.35 14.48 -8.27
N PRO A 99 3.28 15.46 -8.22
CA PRO A 99 3.81 15.94 -6.94
C PRO A 99 2.75 16.57 -6.03
N GLY A 100 1.82 17.33 -6.60
CA GLY A 100 0.72 17.95 -5.86
C GLY A 100 -0.22 16.89 -5.28
N GLN A 101 -0.65 15.94 -6.11
CA GLN A 101 -1.54 14.86 -5.69
C GLN A 101 -0.87 13.88 -4.71
N ALA A 102 0.44 13.64 -4.85
CA ALA A 102 1.21 12.85 -3.90
C ALA A 102 1.23 13.50 -2.51
N THR A 103 1.36 14.83 -2.45
CA THR A 103 1.30 15.56 -1.18
C THR A 103 -0.08 15.44 -0.53
N THR A 104 -1.15 15.59 -1.31
CA THR A 104 -2.53 15.43 -0.81
C THR A 104 -2.81 14.01 -0.36
N LEU A 105 -2.42 13.00 -1.15
CA LEU A 105 -2.59 11.59 -0.81
C LEU A 105 -1.86 11.24 0.48
N ALA A 106 -0.61 11.67 0.62
CA ALA A 106 0.20 11.41 1.82
C ALA A 106 -0.42 12.01 3.09
N ALA A 107 -1.09 13.17 3.00
CA ALA A 107 -1.78 13.77 4.13
C ALA A 107 -3.00 12.95 4.62
N ASN A 108 -3.55 12.08 3.76
CA ASN A 108 -4.76 11.31 3.99
C ASN A 108 -4.53 9.78 4.07
N LEU A 109 -3.26 9.34 4.09
CA LEU A 109 -2.88 7.93 4.09
C LEU A 109 -2.28 7.56 5.44
N TYR A 110 -2.93 6.63 6.14
CA TYR A 110 -2.55 6.23 7.49
C TYR A 110 -2.36 4.71 7.59
N GLY A 111 -1.35 4.30 8.33
CA GLY A 111 -1.07 2.91 8.68
C GLY A 111 -0.77 2.77 10.16
N PHE A 112 -1.25 1.69 10.78
CA PHE A 112 -0.82 1.26 12.11
C PHE A 112 -0.17 -0.10 12.02
N GLU A 113 0.92 -0.28 12.75
CA GLU A 113 1.59 -1.55 12.90
C GLU A 113 2.09 -1.70 14.34
N LEU A 114 1.87 -2.87 14.93
CA LEU A 114 2.22 -3.16 16.31
C LEU A 114 3.66 -3.67 16.43
N MET A 115 4.13 -4.41 15.43
CA MET A 115 5.44 -5.03 15.44
C MET A 115 6.52 -4.04 15.01
N VAL A 116 7.56 -3.89 15.83
CA VAL A 116 8.66 -2.95 15.57
C VAL A 116 9.37 -3.24 14.24
N GLY A 117 9.52 -4.50 13.86
CA GLY A 117 10.20 -4.90 12.62
C GLY A 117 9.49 -4.42 11.36
N PRO A 118 8.26 -4.89 11.08
CA PRO A 118 7.47 -4.42 9.94
C PRO A 118 7.20 -2.91 9.96
N TYR A 119 6.99 -2.33 11.15
CA TYR A 119 6.86 -0.88 11.32
C TYR A 119 8.08 -0.11 10.80
N ALA A 120 9.30 -0.58 11.07
CA ALA A 120 10.52 0.10 10.66
C ALA A 120 10.80 0.04 9.14
N VAL A 121 10.16 -0.90 8.42
CA VAL A 121 10.29 -1.07 6.97
C VAL A 121 9.27 -0.25 6.19
N SER A 122 8.12 0.05 6.81
CA SER A 122 6.95 0.70 6.19
C SER A 122 7.16 2.15 5.79
#